data_AF-A0A562UVP2-F1
#
_entry.id   AF-A0A562UVP2-F1
#
_cell.length_a   1.000
_cell.length_b   1.000
_cell.length_c   1.000
_cell.angle_alpha   90.00
_cell.angle_beta   90.00
_cell.angle_gamma   90.00
#
_symmetry.space_group_name_H-M   'P 1'
#
loop_
_entity.id
_entity.type
_entity.pdbx_description
1 polymer ?
#
loop_
_entity_poly.entity_id
_entity_poly.type
_entity_poly.pdbx_seq_one_letter_code
_entity_poly.pdbx_strand_id
1 'polypeptide(L)'
;MRVSERTRRTLEFLVIGILMGVSEDLLAVWLSTGEPITWSVLWIVIAVAIPFAFISEFVVDHPDFWKNTIGLRLKKDGSRPS
;
A
#
# COMPACT_ATOMS: atom_id res chain seq x y z
N MET A 1 4.60 -21.20 -15.78
CA MET A 1 4.38 -19.76 -15.97
C MET A 1 5.61 -19.00 -15.46
N ARG A 2 6.32 -18.24 -16.29
CA ARG A 2 7.41 -17.36 -15.82
C ARG A 2 6.76 -16.10 -15.26
N VAL A 3 6.55 -16.06 -13.95
CA VAL A 3 6.10 -14.84 -13.27
C VAL A 3 7.26 -13.86 -13.31
N SER A 4 7.03 -12.66 -13.84
CA SER A 4 8.08 -11.64 -13.94
C SER A 4 8.51 -11.17 -12.54
N GLU A 5 9.77 -10.78 -12.36
CA GLU A 5 10.31 -10.23 -11.10
C GLU A 5 9.42 -9.10 -10.56
N ARG A 6 8.91 -8.27 -11.47
CA ARG A 6 8.04 -7.13 -11.18
C ARG A 6 6.70 -7.57 -10.60
N THR A 7 6.10 -8.62 -11.16
CA THR A 7 4.83 -9.19 -10.67
C THR A 7 4.99 -9.81 -9.28
N ARG A 8 6.11 -10.46 -8.98
CA ARG A 8 6.35 -11.02 -7.63
C ARG A 8 6.42 -9.91 -6.59
N ARG A 9 7.15 -8.84 -6.90
CA ARG A 9 7.33 -7.69 -6.01
C ARG A 9 6.01 -6.95 -5.76
N THR A 10 5.21 -6.73 -6.81
CA THR A 10 3.87 -6.12 -6.67
C THR A 10 2.92 -6.99 -5.86
N LEU A 11 2.98 -8.32 -6.03
CA LEU A 11 2.16 -9.23 -5.22
C LEU A 11 2.59 -9.22 -3.75
N GLU A 12 3.89 -9.14 -3.48
CA GLU A 12 4.45 -9.06 -2.13
C GLU A 12 3.98 -7.78 -1.41
N PHE A 13 4.10 -6.63 -2.06
CA PHE A 13 3.63 -5.37 -1.49
C PHE A 13 2.10 -5.31 -1.36
N LEU A 14 1.35 -5.88 -2.29
CA LEU A 14 -0.10 -5.99 -2.16
C LEU A 14 -0.50 -6.82 -0.94
N VAL A 15 0.15 -7.97 -0.72
CA VAL A 15 -0.13 -8.83 0.44
C VAL A 15 0.25 -8.14 1.75
N ILE A 16 1.43 -7.52 1.81
CA ILE A 16 1.87 -6.77 2.99
C ILE A 16 0.94 -5.58 3.23
N GLY A 17 0.55 -4.85 2.18
CA GLY A 17 -0.36 -3.71 2.26
C GLY A 17 -1.73 -4.09 2.80
N ILE A 18 -2.30 -5.22 2.37
CA ILE A 18 -3.55 -5.74 2.92
C ILE A 18 -3.36 -6.13 4.40
N LEU A 19 -2.30 -6.88 4.74
CA LEU A 19 -2.06 -7.30 6.12
C LEU A 19 -1.89 -6.12 7.07
N MET A 20 -1.10 -5.13 6.66
CA MET A 20 -0.86 -3.91 7.41
C MET A 20 -2.14 -3.08 7.53
N GLY A 21 -2.85 -2.84 6.42
CA GLY A 21 -4.09 -2.05 6.42
C GLY A 21 -5.17 -2.68 7.29
N VAL A 22 -5.39 -4.00 7.17
CA VAL A 22 -6.33 -4.71 8.04
C VAL A 22 -5.92 -4.62 9.51
N SER A 23 -4.63 -4.78 9.82
CA SER A 23 -4.14 -4.72 11.22
C SER A 23 -4.31 -3.32 11.81
N GLU A 24 -3.97 -2.27 11.06
CA GLU A 24 -4.10 -0.88 11.46
C GLU A 24 -5.56 -0.50 11.68
N ASP A 25 -6.45 -0.84 10.75
CA ASP A 25 -7.88 -0.55 10.87
C ASP A 25 -8.52 -1.26 12.07
N LEU A 26 -8.16 -2.53 12.31
CA LEU A 26 -8.65 -3.27 13.47
C LEU A 26 -8.14 -2.68 14.79
N LEU A 27 -6.87 -2.27 14.85
CA LEU A 27 -6.31 -1.57 16.00
C LEU A 27 -7.00 -0.22 16.21
N ALA A 28 -7.26 0.54 15.15
CA ALA A 28 -7.94 1.81 15.21
C ALA A 28 -9.36 1.65 15.75
N VAL A 29 -10.13 0.69 15.23
CA VAL A 29 -11.49 0.41 15.72
C VAL A 29 -11.44 0.00 17.19
N TRP A 30 -10.58 -0.95 17.56
CA TRP A 30 -10.49 -1.44 18.93
C TRP A 30 -10.09 -0.34 19.92
N LEU A 31 -9.09 0.48 19.60
CA LEU A 31 -8.59 1.55 20.48
C LEU A 31 -9.53 2.76 20.54
N SER A 32 -10.25 3.07 19.45
CA SER A 32 -11.10 4.27 19.37
C SER A 32 -12.53 4.05 19.86
N THR A 33 -13.08 2.84 19.66
CA THR A 33 -14.49 2.56 19.97
C THR A 33 -14.69 1.87 21.32
N GLY A 34 -13.66 1.16 21.82
CA GLY A 34 -13.78 0.34 23.03
C GLY A 34 -14.71 -0.88 22.87
N GLU A 35 -15.25 -1.13 21.68
CA GLU A 35 -16.11 -2.27 21.36
C GLU A 35 -15.26 -3.48 20.93
N PRO A 36 -15.72 -4.71 21.21
CA PRO A 36 -15.05 -5.92 20.77
C PRO A 36 -15.05 -6.04 19.24
N ILE A 37 -13.95 -6.55 18.69
CA ILE A 37 -13.87 -6.85 17.26
C ILE A 37 -14.80 -8.02 16.94
N THR A 38 -15.91 -7.71 16.27
CA THR A 38 -16.86 -8.71 15.78
C THR A 38 -16.47 -9.22 14.39
N TRP A 39 -17.02 -10.37 14.00
CA TRP A 39 -16.82 -10.92 12.66
C TRP A 39 -17.28 -9.95 11.56
N SER A 40 -18.33 -9.15 11.83
CA SER A 40 -18.81 -8.12 10.91
C SER A 40 -17.77 -7.01 10.69
N VAL A 41 -17.11 -6.55 11.76
CA VAL A 41 -16.04 -5.54 11.67
C VAL A 41 -14.88 -6.08 10.83
N LEU A 42 -14.46 -7.32 11.09
CA LEU A 42 -13.36 -7.95 10.35
C LEU A 42 -13.64 -7.99 8.84
N TRP A 43 -14.83 -8.40 8.42
CA TRP A 43 -15.19 -8.44 7.00
C TRP A 43 -15.25 -7.05 6.36
N ILE A 44 -15.76 -6.05 7.07
CA ILE A 44 -15.81 -4.67 6.58
C ILE A 44 -14.38 -4.16 6.38
N VAL A 45 -13.50 -4.34 7.38
CA VAL A 45 -12.11 -3.92 7.31
C VAL A 45 -11.39 -4.60 6.14
N ILE A 46 -11.51 -5.91 5.97
CA ILE A 46 -10.90 -6.63 4.84
C ILE A 46 -11.43 -6.12 3.50
N ALA A 47 -12.75 -5.95 3.38
CA ALA A 47 -13.37 -5.47 2.15
C ALA A 47 -12.93 -4.06 1.76
N VAL A 48 -12.64 -3.20 2.75
CA VAL A 48 -12.11 -1.85 2.54
C VAL A 48 -10.61 -1.89 2.27
N ALA A 49 -9.83 -2.67 3.01
CA ALA A 49 -8.37 -2.73 2.85
C ALA A 49 -7.93 -3.21 1.46
N ILE A 50 -8.68 -4.13 0.83
CA ILE A 50 -8.34 -4.67 -0.51
C ILE A 50 -8.27 -3.58 -1.60
N PRO A 51 -9.31 -2.75 -1.85
CA PRO A 51 -9.23 -1.70 -2.85
C PRO A 51 -8.18 -0.65 -2.51
N PHE A 52 -7.98 -0.32 -1.23
CA PHE A 52 -6.93 0.64 -0.83
C PHE A 52 -5.53 0.09 -1.07
N ALA A 53 -5.26 -1.16 -0.73
CA ALA A 53 -3.98 -1.81 -1.00
C ALA A 53 -3.69 -1.95 -2.50
N PHE A 54 -4.73 -2.18 -3.31
CA PHE A 54 -4.59 -2.17 -4.76
C PHE A 54 -4.27 -0.76 -5.29
N ILE A 55 -4.96 0.27 -4.80
CA ILE A 55 -4.67 1.65 -5.20
C ILE A 55 -3.26 2.07 -4.75
N SER A 56 -2.84 1.73 -3.53
CA SER A 56 -1.50 2.08 -3.05
C SER A 56 -0.42 1.45 -3.92
N GLU A 57 -0.56 0.17 -4.26
CA GLU A 57 0.44 -0.52 -5.07
C GLU A 57 0.45 -0.07 -6.53
N PHE A 58 -0.72 0.02 -7.18
CA PHE A 58 -0.79 0.30 -8.62
C PHE A 58 -0.72 1.79 -8.96
N VAL A 59 -1.17 2.65 -8.05
CA VAL A 59 -1.22 4.11 -8.26
C VAL A 59 -0.09 4.78 -7.50
N VAL A 60 0.02 4.59 -6.18
CA VAL A 60 0.97 5.34 -5.35
C VAL A 60 2.42 4.88 -5.58
N ASP A 61 2.66 3.58 -5.68
CA ASP A 61 4.01 3.03 -5.92
C ASP A 61 4.45 3.08 -7.39
N HIS A 62 3.61 3.65 -8.27
CA HIS A 62 4.02 3.93 -9.65
C HIS A 62 5.01 5.11 -9.70
N PRO A 63 6.18 4.96 -10.35
CA PRO A 63 7.21 6.01 -10.38
C PRO A 63 6.74 7.34 -11.00
N ASP A 64 5.78 7.27 -11.92
CA ASP A 64 5.20 8.49 -12.53
C ASP A 64 4.16 9.19 -11.64
N PHE A 65 3.57 8.50 -10.66
CA PHE A 65 2.59 9.11 -9.77
C PHE A 65 3.22 10.23 -8.94
N TRP A 66 4.36 9.95 -8.31
CA TRP A 66 5.09 10.96 -7.54
C TRP A 66 5.59 12.09 -8.42
N LYS A 67 5.99 11.80 -9.66
CA LYS A 67 6.49 12.80 -10.61
C LYS A 67 5.41 13.81 -11.04
N ASN A 68 4.15 13.37 -11.12
CA ASN A 68 3.05 14.19 -11.61
C ASN A 68 2.24 14.85 -10.48
N THR A 69 2.17 14.23 -9.30
CA THR A 69 1.36 14.70 -8.17
C THR A 69 2.13 15.66 -7.26
N ILE A 70 3.42 15.45 -7.09
CA ILE A 70 4.29 16.30 -6.26
C ILE A 70 5.44 16.72 -7.16
N GLY A 71 5.62 18.03 -7.40
CA GLY A 71 6.68 18.58 -8.26
C GLY A 71 8.12 18.36 -7.75
N LEU A 72 8.42 17.23 -7.11
CA LEU A 72 9.76 16.80 -6.74
C LEU A 72 10.50 16.35 -7.99
N ARG A 73 11.02 17.35 -8.70
CA ARG A 73 12.09 17.22 -9.67
C ARG A 73 13.33 16.76 -8.91
N LEU A 74 13.45 15.46 -8.62
CA LEU A 74 14.70 14.87 -8.14
C LEU A 74 15.72 14.98 -9.28
N LYS A 75 16.42 16.12 -9.31
CA LYS A 75 17.61 16.32 -10.11
C LYS A 75 18.62 15.30 -9.62
N LYS A 76 18.80 14.21 -10.38
CA LYS A 76 19.92 13.30 -10.21
C LYS A 76 21.19 14.05 -10.63
N ASP A 77 21.72 14.88 -9.75
CA ASP A 77 23.05 15.46 -9.90
C ASP A 77 24.04 14.52 -9.22
N GLY A 78 24.45 13.51 -9.98
CA GLY A 78 25.55 12.63 -9.65
C GLY A 78 26.54 12.70 -10.80
N SER A 79 27.06 13.91 -11.02
CA SER A 79 28.21 14.20 -11.87
C SER A 79 29.32 13.18 -11.59
N ARG A 80 29.65 12.35 -12.59
CA ARG A 80 30.94 11.64 -12.62
C ARG A 80 32.01 12.69 -12.92
N PRO A 81 32.99 12.94 -12.04
CA PRO A 81 34.25 13.43 -12.52
C PRO A 81 34.95 12.27 -13.26
N SER A 82 35.21 12.55 -14.54
CA SER A 82 36.17 11.93 -15.48
C SER A 82 36.96 10.72 -14.99
#